data_AF-A0AAV9VS69-F1
#
_entry.id   AF-A0AAV9VS69-F1
#
_cell.length_a   1.000
_cell.length_b   1.000
_cell.length_c   1.000
_cell.angle_alpha   90.00
_cell.angle_beta   90.00
_cell.angle_gamma   90.00
#
_symmetry.space_group_name_H-M   'P 1'
#
loop_
_entity.id
_entity.type
_entity.pdbx_description
1 polymer ?
#
loop_
_entity_poly.entity_id
_entity_poly.type
_entity_poly.pdbx_seq_one_letter_code
_entity_poly.pdbx_strand_id
1 'polypeptide(L)'
;MSENIAKSPMSLPVLPTTKLQSIPEDSVTEGTPVAETEPVADVPTPPITGQQHLDGKIANLRETTGAIDTFEYDEEDEVGSTRQASRLVNKLLNDVTHVHNVAFKLSNDISQELAAAEFPDVEQLENFADRLEIVLECVVEVPNHVRSTLKSEVLSRLPGRELFGYKLDLESRLTRSHVLQRDIERRILTVQAKVEYEQDAPYDEYAALERRENRKKEANGDTAVEEQDPYDTDPDPLSAYY
;
A
#
# COMPACT_ATOMS: atom_id res chain seq x y z
N MET A 1 48.44 25.03 26.25
CA MET A 1 48.93 23.75 25.67
C MET A 1 47.80 23.23 24.82
N SER A 2 47.92 23.38 23.50
CA SER A 2 46.89 23.06 22.52
C SER A 2 47.34 21.82 21.77
N GLU A 3 46.60 20.72 21.88
CA GLU A 3 46.82 19.54 21.04
C GLU A 3 45.62 19.35 20.11
N ASN A 4 45.91 19.65 18.84
CA ASN A 4 45.21 19.20 17.65
C ASN A 4 45.38 17.68 17.54
N ILE A 5 44.28 16.92 17.48
CA ILE A 5 44.33 15.54 16.98
C ILE A 5 43.62 15.51 15.62
N ALA A 6 44.45 15.41 14.59
CA ALA A 6 44.06 15.23 13.21
C ALA A 6 43.60 13.80 12.93
N LYS A 7 42.66 13.69 11.99
CA LYS A 7 42.10 12.48 11.37
C LYS A 7 43.18 11.48 10.94
N SER A 8 42.93 10.20 11.22
CA SER A 8 43.45 9.07 10.42
C SER A 8 42.27 8.39 9.70
N PRO A 9 42.33 8.17 8.37
CA PRO A 9 41.36 7.34 7.68
C PRO A 9 41.66 5.85 7.90
N MET A 10 40.69 5.09 8.39
CA MET A 10 40.75 3.63 8.44
C MET A 10 40.67 3.06 7.01
N SER A 11 41.74 2.41 6.58
CA SER A 11 41.73 1.50 5.43
C SER A 11 41.01 0.20 5.79
N LEU A 12 40.04 -0.21 4.97
CA LEU A 12 39.41 -1.52 5.06
C LEU A 12 40.33 -2.60 4.45
N PRO A 13 40.46 -3.79 5.06
CA PRO A 13 41.21 -4.90 4.47
C PRO A 13 40.45 -5.54 3.30
N VAL A 14 41.14 -5.69 2.17
CA VAL A 14 40.70 -6.46 1.00
C VAL A 14 40.87 -7.95 1.30
N LEU A 15 39.77 -8.73 1.25
CA LEU A 15 39.82 -10.19 1.32
C LEU A 15 40.26 -10.77 -0.04
N PRO A 16 41.12 -11.79 -0.07
CA PRO A 16 41.57 -12.41 -1.31
C PRO A 16 40.46 -13.23 -1.98
N THR A 17 40.30 -13.05 -3.29
CA THR A 17 39.46 -13.84 -4.18
C THR A 17 39.97 -15.27 -4.29
N THR A 18 39.33 -16.20 -3.59
CA THR A 18 39.50 -17.64 -3.81
C THR A 18 38.87 -18.04 -5.14
N LYS A 19 39.73 -18.40 -6.11
CA LYS A 19 39.34 -19.11 -7.33
C LYS A 19 38.74 -20.46 -6.96
N LEU A 20 37.52 -20.74 -7.42
CA LEU A 20 36.93 -22.08 -7.36
C LEU A 20 37.74 -23.03 -8.26
N GLN A 21 38.21 -24.13 -7.69
CA GLN A 21 38.85 -25.22 -8.44
C GLN A 21 37.79 -26.03 -9.20
N SER A 22 38.09 -26.38 -10.45
CA SER A 22 37.29 -27.27 -11.30
C SER A 22 37.31 -28.71 -10.79
N ILE A 23 36.16 -29.37 -10.78
CA ILE A 23 35.99 -30.78 -10.41
C ILE A 23 36.39 -31.66 -11.62
N PRO A 24 37.10 -32.79 -11.43
CA PRO A 24 37.46 -33.70 -12.53
C PRO A 24 36.25 -34.50 -13.02
N GLU A 25 36.15 -34.66 -14.33
CA GLU A 25 35.20 -35.55 -15.00
C GLU A 25 35.60 -37.02 -14.78
N ASP A 26 34.61 -37.91 -14.91
CA ASP A 26 34.65 -39.38 -14.78
C ASP A 26 34.55 -40.00 -13.37
N SER A 27 33.31 -40.20 -12.93
CA SER A 27 32.89 -41.56 -12.52
C SER A 27 31.40 -41.77 -12.79
N VAL A 28 31.13 -42.55 -13.84
CA VAL A 28 29.79 -43.03 -14.22
C VAL A 28 29.42 -44.19 -13.29
N THR A 29 28.27 -44.09 -12.62
CA THR A 29 27.52 -45.26 -12.14
C THR A 29 26.08 -45.13 -12.59
N GLU A 30 25.65 -46.10 -13.39
CA GLU A 30 24.28 -46.24 -13.91
C GLU A 30 23.28 -46.41 -12.75
N GLY A 31 22.20 -45.64 -12.77
CA GLY A 31 21.15 -45.72 -11.76
C GLY A 31 19.84 -45.10 -12.23
N THR A 32 19.00 -45.94 -12.87
CA THR A 32 17.52 -45.83 -13.00
C THR A 32 16.97 -44.65 -13.84
N PRO A 33 16.13 -44.89 -14.87
CA PRO A 33 15.48 -43.81 -15.61
C PRO A 33 14.45 -43.13 -14.70
N VAL A 34 14.83 -42.01 -14.11
CA VAL A 34 13.86 -41.00 -13.66
C VAL A 34 13.21 -40.48 -14.93
N ALA A 35 11.89 -40.57 -15.01
CA ALA A 35 11.13 -39.99 -16.11
C ALA A 35 11.59 -38.54 -16.30
N GLU A 36 12.11 -38.22 -17.49
CA GLU A 36 12.27 -36.85 -17.94
C GLU A 36 10.87 -36.24 -17.97
N THR A 37 10.45 -35.64 -16.86
CA THR A 37 9.53 -34.51 -16.94
C THR A 37 10.26 -33.48 -17.78
N GLU A 38 9.78 -33.31 -19.02
CA GLU A 38 10.17 -32.22 -19.89
C GLU A 38 10.29 -30.94 -19.05
N PRO A 39 11.31 -30.09 -19.28
CA PRO A 39 11.29 -28.75 -18.72
C PRO A 39 10.00 -28.12 -19.23
N VAL A 40 9.01 -28.02 -18.34
CA VAL A 40 7.80 -27.25 -18.60
C VAL A 40 8.32 -25.89 -19.02
N ALA A 41 8.15 -25.58 -20.32
CA ALA A 41 8.50 -24.29 -20.86
C ALA A 41 8.01 -23.25 -19.87
N ASP A 42 8.87 -22.29 -19.52
CA ASP A 42 8.50 -21.11 -18.72
C ASP A 42 7.27 -20.50 -19.37
N VAL A 43 6.09 -20.94 -18.92
CA VAL A 43 4.83 -20.29 -19.21
C VAL A 43 5.02 -18.93 -18.56
N PRO A 44 5.05 -17.83 -19.32
CA PRO A 44 5.17 -16.52 -18.71
C PRO A 44 3.95 -16.36 -17.80
N THR A 45 4.17 -16.51 -16.49
CA THR A 45 3.14 -16.24 -15.50
C THR A 45 2.68 -14.82 -15.78
N PRO A 46 1.38 -14.59 -16.02
CA PRO A 46 0.90 -13.24 -16.24
C PRO A 46 1.35 -12.38 -15.05
N PRO A 47 1.71 -11.10 -15.28
CA PRO A 47 2.14 -10.23 -14.20
C PRO A 47 1.04 -10.21 -13.13
N ILE A 48 1.41 -10.56 -11.90
CA ILE A 48 0.51 -10.56 -10.75
C ILE A 48 -0.05 -9.15 -10.61
N THR A 49 -1.37 -9.00 -10.62
CA THR A 49 -1.99 -7.68 -10.48
C THR A 49 -1.67 -7.11 -9.09
N GLY A 50 -1.65 -5.78 -8.94
CA GLY A 50 -1.40 -5.16 -7.64
C GLY A 50 -2.34 -5.67 -6.55
N GLN A 51 -3.57 -6.02 -6.93
CA GLN A 51 -4.60 -6.61 -6.07
C GLN A 51 -4.26 -8.05 -5.66
N GLN A 52 -3.93 -8.94 -6.60
CA GLN A 52 -3.49 -10.30 -6.27
C GLN A 52 -2.26 -10.30 -5.36
N HIS A 53 -1.36 -9.33 -5.55
CA HIS A 53 -0.21 -9.16 -4.67
C HIS A 53 -0.63 -8.73 -3.26
N LEU A 54 -1.61 -7.83 -3.13
CA LEU A 54 -2.17 -7.42 -1.83
C LEU A 54 -2.84 -8.60 -1.12
N ASP A 55 -3.67 -9.37 -1.82
CA ASP A 55 -4.34 -10.55 -1.30
C ASP A 55 -3.33 -11.57 -0.76
N GLY A 56 -2.24 -11.80 -1.51
CA GLY A 56 -1.14 -12.66 -1.07
C GLY A 56 -0.46 -12.14 0.21
N LYS A 57 -0.30 -10.82 0.39
CA LYS A 57 0.25 -10.25 1.63
C LYS A 57 -0.70 -10.38 2.81
N ILE A 58 -2.01 -10.23 2.59
CA ILE A 58 -3.01 -10.46 3.63
C ILE A 58 -3.07 -11.94 4.02
N ALA A 59 -2.99 -12.86 3.06
CA ALA A 59 -2.94 -14.29 3.35
C ALA A 59 -1.73 -14.65 4.23
N ASN A 60 -0.54 -14.12 3.91
CA ASN A 60 0.65 -14.30 4.73
C ASN A 60 0.48 -13.71 6.15
N LEU A 61 -0.14 -12.53 6.26
CA LEU A 61 -0.42 -11.92 7.55
C LEU A 61 -1.34 -12.81 8.40
N ARG A 62 -2.43 -13.33 7.81
CA ARG A 62 -3.37 -14.26 8.46
C ARG A 62 -2.65 -15.54 8.93
N GLU A 63 -1.78 -16.10 8.09
CA GLU A 63 -0.97 -17.29 8.45
C GLU A 63 -0.05 -17.00 9.64
N THR A 64 0.65 -15.87 9.62
CA THR A 64 1.53 -15.45 10.72
C THR A 64 0.74 -15.20 12.01
N THR A 65 -0.43 -14.58 11.94
CA THR A 65 -1.32 -14.43 13.10
C THR A 65 -1.81 -15.78 13.62
N GLY A 66 -2.18 -16.71 12.74
CA GLY A 66 -2.52 -18.09 13.14
C GLY A 66 -1.36 -18.77 13.87
N ALA A 67 -0.12 -18.62 13.40
CA ALA A 67 1.06 -19.16 14.06
C ALA A 67 1.36 -18.52 15.43
N ILE A 68 0.99 -17.25 15.62
CA ILE A 68 1.05 -16.56 16.92
C ILE A 68 -0.01 -17.11 17.86
N ASP A 69 -1.24 -17.32 17.37
CA ASP A 69 -2.36 -17.82 18.17
C ASP A 69 -2.14 -19.27 18.63
N THR A 70 -1.41 -20.07 17.86
CA THR A 70 -1.02 -21.45 18.20
C THR A 70 0.36 -21.57 18.84
N PHE A 71 0.96 -20.46 19.26
CA PHE A 71 2.26 -20.50 19.91
C PHE A 71 2.16 -21.20 21.27
N GLU A 72 3.01 -22.20 21.48
CA GLU A 72 3.15 -22.91 22.74
C GLU A 72 4.52 -22.63 23.33
N TYR A 73 4.54 -22.31 24.62
CA TYR A 73 5.78 -22.07 25.37
C TYR A 73 6.31 -23.39 25.93
N ASP A 74 7.51 -23.78 25.52
CA ASP A 74 8.24 -24.90 26.09
C ASP A 74 9.13 -24.42 27.24
N GLU A 75 8.80 -24.85 28.46
CA GLU A 75 9.58 -24.58 29.68
C GLU A 75 10.95 -25.26 29.69
N GLU A 76 11.09 -26.40 28.99
CA GLU A 76 12.36 -27.14 28.91
C GLU A 76 13.34 -26.46 27.94
N ASP A 77 12.84 -25.72 26.95
CA ASP A 77 13.62 -24.89 26.01
C ASP A 77 13.17 -23.43 26.02
N GLU A 78 13.34 -22.75 27.16
CA GLU A 78 13.01 -21.32 27.32
C GLU A 78 13.70 -20.44 26.25
N VAL A 79 14.96 -20.74 25.92
CA VAL A 79 15.74 -19.97 24.94
C VAL A 79 15.19 -20.17 23.53
N GLY A 80 14.83 -21.39 23.16
CA GLY A 80 14.17 -21.71 21.89
C GLY A 80 12.81 -21.04 21.77
N SER A 81 11.98 -21.17 22.80
CA SER A 81 10.64 -20.55 22.88
C SER A 81 10.70 -19.03 22.73
N THR A 82 11.64 -18.37 23.43
CA THR A 82 11.85 -16.92 23.34
C THR A 82 12.30 -16.50 21.94
N ARG A 83 13.21 -17.26 21.31
CA ARG A 83 13.65 -16.98 19.93
C ARG A 83 12.53 -17.16 18.93
N GLN A 84 11.69 -18.18 19.11
CA GLN A 84 10.51 -18.41 18.27
C GLN A 84 9.51 -17.26 18.42
N ALA A 85 9.25 -16.81 19.65
CA ALA A 85 8.39 -15.66 19.90
C ALA A 85 8.89 -14.40 19.17
N SER A 86 10.18 -14.06 19.31
CA SER A 86 10.75 -12.89 18.59
C SER A 86 10.68 -13.05 17.07
N ARG A 87 10.86 -14.27 16.54
CA ARG A 87 10.71 -14.53 15.09
C ARG A 87 9.28 -14.29 14.62
N LEU A 88 8.28 -14.79 15.35
CA LEU A 88 6.87 -14.62 15.00
C LEU A 88 6.46 -13.14 15.01
N VAL A 89 6.85 -12.40 16.04
CA VAL A 89 6.51 -10.96 16.15
C VAL A 89 7.23 -10.14 15.07
N ASN A 90 8.51 -10.43 14.77
CA ASN A 90 9.21 -9.81 13.65
C ASN A 90 8.54 -10.11 12.31
N LYS A 91 8.13 -11.38 12.08
CA LYS A 91 7.45 -11.78 10.86
C LYS A 91 6.13 -11.01 10.70
N LEU A 92 5.35 -10.90 11.77
CA LEU A 92 4.12 -10.12 11.77
C LEU A 92 4.36 -8.65 11.42
N LEU A 93 5.35 -8.00 12.04
CA LEU A 93 5.69 -6.60 11.74
C LEU A 93 6.08 -6.40 10.27
N ASN A 94 6.81 -7.34 9.69
CA ASN A 94 7.16 -7.32 8.27
C ASN A 94 5.93 -7.52 7.39
N ASP A 95 5.08 -8.50 7.70
CA ASP A 95 3.85 -8.78 6.94
C ASP A 95 2.91 -7.56 6.96
N VAL A 96 2.69 -6.96 8.12
CA VAL A 96 1.93 -5.70 8.27
C VAL A 96 2.55 -4.58 7.43
N THR A 97 3.88 -4.46 7.42
CA THR A 97 4.58 -3.47 6.59
C THR A 97 4.33 -3.70 5.11
N HIS A 98 4.40 -4.94 4.66
CA HIS A 98 4.18 -5.28 3.27
C HIS A 98 2.75 -4.97 2.84
N VAL A 99 1.76 -5.35 3.66
CA VAL A 99 0.35 -4.99 3.40
C VAL A 99 0.20 -3.47 3.28
N HIS A 100 0.70 -2.68 4.23
CA HIS A 100 0.61 -1.21 4.18
C HIS A 100 1.25 -0.63 2.93
N ASN A 101 2.43 -1.12 2.55
CA ASN A 101 3.14 -0.59 1.39
C ASN A 101 2.44 -0.92 0.08
N VAL A 102 1.91 -2.14 -0.05
CA VAL A 102 1.17 -2.56 -1.25
C VAL A 102 -0.17 -1.82 -1.35
N ALA A 103 -0.92 -1.73 -0.24
CA ALA A 103 -2.19 -1.01 -0.20
C ALA A 103 -2.01 0.49 -0.54
N PHE A 104 -0.98 1.14 0.03
CA PHE A 104 -0.65 2.53 -0.29
C PHE A 104 -0.26 2.73 -1.76
N LYS A 105 0.54 1.81 -2.32
CA LYS A 105 0.91 1.88 -3.73
C LYS A 105 -0.32 1.71 -4.62
N LEU A 106 -1.11 0.68 -4.39
CA LEU A 106 -2.27 0.36 -5.20
C LEU A 106 -3.33 1.47 -5.15
N SER A 107 -3.60 2.05 -3.98
CA SER A 107 -4.54 3.17 -3.88
C SER A 107 -4.06 4.42 -4.63
N ASN A 108 -2.74 4.68 -4.64
CA ASN A 108 -2.14 5.75 -5.43
C ASN A 108 -2.19 5.48 -6.93
N ASP A 109 -1.86 4.26 -7.36
CA ASP A 109 -1.92 3.85 -8.76
C ASP A 109 -3.36 4.02 -9.29
N ILE A 110 -4.38 3.57 -8.53
CA ILE A 110 -5.79 3.80 -8.84
C ILE A 110 -6.13 5.29 -8.95
N SER A 111 -5.64 6.12 -8.03
CA SER A 111 -5.92 7.56 -8.06
C SER A 111 -5.26 8.27 -9.24
N GLN A 112 -4.08 7.81 -9.67
CA GLN A 112 -3.39 8.31 -10.85
C GLN A 112 -4.10 7.86 -12.14
N GLU A 113 -4.56 6.62 -12.21
CA GLU A 113 -5.39 6.13 -13.31
C GLU A 113 -6.67 6.95 -13.46
N LEU A 114 -7.36 7.22 -12.34
CA LEU A 114 -8.55 8.07 -12.33
C LEU A 114 -8.24 9.51 -12.78
N ALA A 115 -7.11 10.08 -12.37
CA ALA A 115 -6.70 11.42 -12.79
C ALA A 115 -6.32 11.49 -14.28
N ALA A 116 -5.79 10.39 -14.83
CA ALA A 116 -5.46 10.28 -16.24
C ALA A 116 -6.71 10.05 -17.13
N ALA A 117 -7.78 9.48 -16.56
CA ALA A 117 -9.09 9.45 -17.19
C ALA A 117 -9.72 10.84 -17.10
N GLU A 118 -9.46 11.71 -18.08
CA GLU A 118 -9.95 13.11 -18.08
C GLU A 118 -11.49 13.22 -17.96
N PHE A 119 -12.23 12.20 -18.40
CA PHE A 119 -13.70 12.15 -18.37
C PHE A 119 -14.20 10.70 -18.21
N PRO A 120 -14.10 10.11 -17.00
CA PRO A 120 -14.56 8.75 -16.78
C PRO A 120 -16.09 8.72 -16.82
N ASP A 121 -16.66 7.69 -17.43
CA ASP A 121 -18.09 7.43 -17.33
C ASP A 121 -18.45 6.82 -15.95
N VAL A 122 -19.75 6.64 -15.71
CA VAL A 122 -20.26 6.12 -14.42
C VAL A 122 -19.70 4.71 -14.16
N GLU A 123 -19.66 3.83 -15.16
CA GLU A 123 -19.16 2.46 -15.02
C GLU A 123 -17.66 2.44 -14.63
N GLN A 124 -16.86 3.32 -15.23
CA GLN A 124 -15.45 3.49 -14.88
C GLN A 124 -15.28 4.02 -13.46
N LEU A 125 -16.09 5.00 -13.05
CA LEU A 125 -16.05 5.55 -11.69
C LEU A 125 -16.43 4.49 -10.65
N GLU A 126 -17.48 3.70 -10.90
CA GLU A 126 -17.89 2.58 -10.04
C GLU A 126 -16.76 1.54 -9.93
N ASN A 127 -16.12 1.16 -11.04
CA ASN A 127 -14.96 0.26 -11.02
C ASN A 127 -13.78 0.82 -10.19
N PHE A 128 -13.50 2.12 -10.27
CA PHE A 128 -12.48 2.73 -9.42
C PHE A 128 -12.85 2.70 -7.93
N ALA A 129 -14.13 2.91 -7.59
CA ALA A 129 -14.62 2.81 -6.22
C ALA A 129 -14.49 1.37 -5.70
N ASP A 130 -14.97 0.38 -6.46
CA ASP A 130 -14.89 -1.04 -6.12
C ASP A 130 -13.44 -1.48 -5.86
N ARG A 131 -12.51 -1.07 -6.72
CA ARG A 131 -11.08 -1.37 -6.54
C ARG A 131 -10.51 -0.74 -5.26
N LEU A 132 -10.92 0.47 -4.90
CA LEU A 132 -10.50 1.10 -3.65
C LEU A 132 -11.14 0.43 -2.42
N GLU A 133 -12.39 -0.01 -2.52
CA GLU A 133 -13.09 -0.74 -1.46
C GLU A 133 -12.38 -2.06 -1.14
N ILE A 134 -11.94 -2.80 -2.16
CA ILE A 134 -11.17 -4.04 -1.93
C ILE A 134 -9.84 -3.75 -1.20
N VAL A 135 -9.16 -2.64 -1.53
CA VAL A 135 -7.96 -2.21 -0.78
C VAL A 135 -8.32 -1.84 0.65
N LEU A 136 -9.45 -1.17 0.86
CA LEU A 136 -9.94 -0.79 2.17
C LEU A 136 -10.22 -2.01 3.04
N GLU A 137 -10.91 -3.02 2.52
CA GLU A 137 -11.19 -4.28 3.24
C GLU A 137 -9.91 -4.91 3.79
N CYS A 138 -8.86 -4.98 2.97
CA CYS A 138 -7.55 -5.49 3.37
C CYS A 138 -6.93 -4.65 4.51
N VAL A 139 -7.00 -3.33 4.43
CA VAL A 139 -6.41 -2.42 5.43
C VAL A 139 -7.18 -2.46 6.74
N VAL A 140 -8.52 -2.59 6.69
CA VAL A 140 -9.39 -2.68 7.88
C VAL A 140 -9.14 -3.96 8.69
N GLU A 141 -8.63 -5.02 8.06
CA GLU A 141 -8.29 -6.26 8.74
C GLU A 141 -7.02 -6.16 9.59
N VAL A 142 -6.02 -5.39 9.14
CA VAL A 142 -4.70 -5.27 9.79
C VAL A 142 -4.78 -4.91 11.29
N PRO A 143 -5.59 -3.93 11.72
CA PRO A 143 -5.74 -3.63 13.14
C PRO A 143 -6.16 -4.82 14.01
N ASN A 144 -6.95 -5.75 13.48
CA ASN A 144 -7.40 -6.90 14.26
C ASN A 144 -6.25 -7.86 14.53
N HIS A 145 -5.43 -8.15 13.52
CA HIS A 145 -4.22 -8.99 13.66
C HIS A 145 -3.20 -8.40 14.64
N VAL A 146 -2.98 -7.09 14.55
CA VAL A 146 -2.06 -6.39 15.45
C VAL A 146 -2.59 -6.38 16.89
N ARG A 147 -3.88 -6.10 17.09
CA ARG A 147 -4.50 -6.12 18.44
C ARG A 147 -4.55 -7.54 19.02
N SER A 148 -4.77 -8.57 18.20
CA SER A 148 -4.70 -9.97 18.64
C SER A 148 -3.30 -10.26 19.18
N THR A 149 -2.27 -9.92 18.39
CA THR A 149 -0.88 -10.13 18.79
C THR A 149 -0.50 -9.36 20.05
N LEU A 150 -0.95 -8.10 20.19
CA LEU A 150 -0.71 -7.30 21.41
C LEU A 150 -1.29 -7.94 22.68
N LYS A 151 -2.33 -8.77 22.54
CA LYS A 151 -2.97 -9.53 23.62
C LYS A 151 -2.42 -10.96 23.75
N SER A 152 -1.65 -11.43 22.77
CA SER A 152 -1.14 -12.80 22.74
C SER A 152 -0.08 -13.05 23.81
N GLU A 153 0.03 -14.30 24.22
CA GLU A 153 1.04 -14.75 25.17
C GLU A 153 2.46 -14.64 24.62
N VAL A 154 2.64 -14.69 23.29
CA VAL A 154 3.93 -14.59 22.60
C VAL A 154 4.75 -13.39 23.10
N LEU A 155 4.11 -12.24 23.27
CA LEU A 155 4.79 -11.03 23.74
C LEU A 155 5.24 -11.14 25.20
N SER A 156 4.52 -11.86 26.05
CA SER A 156 4.89 -12.02 27.46
C SER A 156 6.17 -12.84 27.65
N ARG A 157 6.57 -13.61 26.62
CA ARG A 157 7.79 -14.44 26.62
C ARG A 157 9.03 -13.68 26.16
N LEU A 158 8.89 -12.41 25.80
CA LEU A 158 10.00 -11.59 25.32
C LEU A 158 10.70 -10.84 26.45
N PRO A 159 12.04 -10.65 26.37
CA PRO A 159 12.77 -9.83 27.33
C PRO A 159 12.21 -8.40 27.36
N GLY A 160 12.16 -7.77 28.53
CA GLY A 160 11.46 -6.49 28.72
C GLY A 160 11.85 -5.37 27.75
N ARG A 161 13.12 -5.31 27.33
CA ARG A 161 13.58 -4.32 26.33
C ARG A 161 13.02 -4.61 24.92
N GLU A 162 13.03 -5.87 24.51
CA GLU A 162 12.49 -6.29 23.20
C GLU A 162 10.97 -6.15 23.20
N LEU A 163 10.30 -6.62 24.26
CA LEU A 163 8.86 -6.46 24.46
C LEU A 163 8.42 -5.01 24.30
N PHE A 164 9.10 -4.06 24.95
CA PHE A 164 8.78 -2.65 24.84
C PHE A 164 8.92 -2.13 23.41
N GLY A 165 10.01 -2.48 22.73
CA GLY A 165 10.24 -2.11 21.32
C GLY A 165 9.14 -2.64 20.41
N TYR A 166 8.80 -3.94 20.54
CA TYR A 166 7.75 -4.55 19.74
C TYR A 166 6.36 -3.95 19.98
N LYS A 167 6.01 -3.65 21.24
CA LYS A 167 4.73 -2.98 21.55
C LYS A 167 4.65 -1.61 20.88
N LEU A 168 5.70 -0.81 21.00
CA LEU A 168 5.77 0.51 20.37
C LEU A 168 5.65 0.41 18.85
N ASP A 169 6.34 -0.54 18.23
CA ASP A 169 6.27 -0.77 16.78
C ASP A 169 4.86 -1.20 16.35
N LEU A 170 4.23 -2.12 17.07
CA LEU A 170 2.86 -2.57 16.79
C LEU A 170 1.84 -1.42 16.93
N GLU A 171 1.96 -0.59 17.97
CA GLU A 171 1.11 0.60 18.16
C GLU A 171 1.31 1.63 17.04
N SER A 172 2.55 1.83 16.60
CA SER A 172 2.86 2.67 15.44
C SER A 172 2.19 2.12 14.17
N ARG A 173 2.17 0.80 13.98
CA ARG A 173 1.45 0.16 12.85
C ARG A 173 -0.06 0.28 12.94
N LEU A 174 -0.65 0.23 14.14
CA LEU A 174 -2.08 0.53 14.33
C LEU A 174 -2.39 1.96 13.87
N THR A 175 -1.59 2.92 14.31
CA THR A 175 -1.75 4.33 13.93
C THR A 175 -1.66 4.50 12.41
N ARG A 176 -0.64 3.90 11.78
CA ARG A 176 -0.49 3.93 10.32
C ARG A 176 -1.68 3.30 9.59
N SER A 177 -2.21 2.18 10.10
CA SER A 177 -3.40 1.53 9.52
C SER A 177 -4.60 2.47 9.50
N HIS A 178 -4.85 3.18 10.61
CA HIS A 178 -5.96 4.14 10.69
C HIS A 178 -5.78 5.35 9.78
N VAL A 179 -4.56 5.85 9.61
CA VAL A 179 -4.27 6.93 8.65
C VAL A 179 -4.53 6.46 7.23
N LEU A 180 -4.03 5.28 6.85
CA LEU A 180 -4.22 4.72 5.52
C LEU A 180 -5.70 4.41 5.23
N GLN A 181 -6.41 3.84 6.21
CA GLN A 181 -7.84 3.58 6.13
C GLN A 181 -8.62 4.87 5.80
N ARG A 182 -8.41 5.94 6.58
CA ARG A 182 -9.08 7.24 6.36
C ARG A 182 -8.75 7.86 5.01
N ASP A 183 -7.51 7.69 4.55
CA ASP A 183 -7.08 8.20 3.24
C ASP A 183 -7.83 7.49 2.10
N ILE A 184 -7.94 6.15 2.17
CA ILE A 184 -8.67 5.36 1.19
C ILE A 184 -10.18 5.66 1.25
N GLU A 185 -10.78 5.72 2.43
CA GLU A 185 -12.18 6.10 2.64
C GLU A 185 -12.49 7.46 2.00
N ARG A 186 -11.61 8.45 2.17
CA ARG A 186 -11.77 9.78 1.55
C ARG A 186 -11.72 9.70 0.02
N ARG A 187 -10.86 8.86 -0.55
CA ARG A 187 -10.77 8.67 -2.00
C ARG A 187 -12.05 8.02 -2.54
N ILE A 188 -12.58 7.00 -1.86
CA ILE A 188 -13.86 6.36 -2.21
C ILE A 188 -14.98 7.41 -2.21
N LEU A 189 -15.11 8.21 -1.14
CA LEU A 189 -16.13 9.27 -1.06
C LEU A 189 -15.98 10.29 -2.20
N THR A 190 -14.76 10.65 -2.56
CA THR A 190 -14.50 11.55 -3.70
C THR A 190 -15.00 10.94 -5.02
N VAL A 191 -14.79 9.63 -5.22
CA VAL A 191 -15.25 8.93 -6.43
C VAL A 191 -16.77 8.79 -6.43
N GLN A 192 -17.38 8.39 -5.32
CA GLN A 192 -18.83 8.28 -5.18
C GLN A 192 -19.55 9.61 -5.42
N ALA A 193 -19.00 10.73 -4.91
CA ALA A 193 -19.55 12.06 -5.19
C ALA A 193 -19.50 12.40 -6.70
N LYS A 194 -18.49 11.92 -7.44
CA LYS A 194 -18.44 12.07 -8.90
C LYS A 194 -19.47 11.19 -9.60
N VAL A 195 -19.70 9.97 -9.10
CA VAL A 195 -20.75 9.07 -9.60
C VAL A 195 -22.11 9.73 -9.48
N GLU A 196 -22.47 10.23 -8.29
CA GLU A 196 -23.75 10.90 -8.04
C GLU A 196 -23.94 12.12 -8.96
N TYR A 197 -22.89 12.94 -9.13
CA TYR A 197 -22.94 14.09 -10.03
C TYR A 197 -23.19 13.70 -11.50
N GLU A 198 -22.58 12.62 -11.98
CA GLU A 198 -22.78 12.13 -13.35
C GLU A 198 -24.11 11.40 -13.54
N GLN A 199 -24.65 10.76 -12.49
CA GLN A 199 -25.97 10.11 -12.52
C GLN A 199 -27.13 11.14 -12.52
N ASP A 200 -26.99 12.23 -11.78
CA ASP A 200 -27.99 13.32 -11.72
C ASP A 200 -27.91 14.27 -12.93
N ALA A 201 -26.99 14.02 -13.85
CA ALA A 201 -26.87 14.75 -15.10
C ALA A 201 -28.13 14.59 -15.98
N PRO A 202 -28.73 15.68 -16.49
CA PRO A 202 -29.79 15.55 -17.49
C PRO A 202 -29.27 14.80 -18.72
N TYR A 203 -30.03 13.78 -19.15
CA TYR A 203 -29.73 12.83 -20.24
C TYR A 203 -29.62 13.45 -21.65
N ASP A 204 -29.70 14.77 -21.76
CA ASP A 204 -29.61 15.45 -23.05
C ASP A 204 -28.16 15.44 -23.55
N GLU A 205 -27.91 14.74 -24.66
CA GLU A 205 -26.59 14.62 -25.31
C GLU A 205 -25.98 16.00 -25.60
N TYR A 206 -26.80 17.01 -25.87
CA TYR A 206 -26.32 18.38 -26.10
C TYR A 206 -25.77 19.00 -24.81
N ALA A 207 -26.48 18.84 -23.69
CA ALA A 207 -26.03 19.30 -22.38
C ALA A 207 -24.81 18.52 -21.86
N ALA A 208 -24.65 17.26 -22.27
CA ALA A 208 -23.46 16.46 -21.97
C ALA A 208 -22.23 16.94 -22.76
N LEU A 209 -22.40 17.26 -24.05
CA LEU A 209 -21.36 17.85 -24.90
C LEU A 209 -20.95 19.24 -24.42
N GLU A 210 -21.91 20.11 -24.09
CA GLU A 210 -21.66 21.46 -23.57
C GLU A 210 -20.90 21.44 -22.24
N ARG A 211 -21.23 20.51 -21.33
CA ARG A 211 -20.46 20.30 -20.10
C ARG A 211 -19.06 19.75 -20.36
N ARG A 212 -18.89 18.89 -21.36
CA ARG A 212 -17.56 18.39 -21.76
C ARG A 212 -16.70 19.51 -22.34
N GLU A 213 -17.27 20.43 -23.10
CA GLU A 213 -16.57 21.64 -23.54
C GLU A 213 -16.26 22.59 -22.38
N ASN A 214 -17.21 22.84 -21.48
CA ASN A 214 -16.98 23.75 -20.36
C ASN A 214 -15.91 23.21 -19.40
N ARG A 215 -15.87 21.90 -19.14
CA ARG A 215 -14.79 21.27 -18.37
C ARG A 215 -13.43 21.37 -19.05
N LYS A 216 -13.36 21.29 -20.39
CA LYS A 216 -12.12 21.55 -21.13
C LYS A 216 -11.67 23.01 -21.01
N LYS A 217 -12.61 23.97 -21.03
CA LYS A 217 -12.31 25.40 -20.84
C LYS A 217 -11.80 25.67 -19.43
N GLU A 218 -12.45 25.14 -18.40
CA GLU A 218 -12.03 25.28 -16.99
C GLU A 218 -10.67 24.60 -16.73
N ALA A 219 -10.43 23.39 -17.24
CA ALA A 219 -9.16 22.69 -17.09
C ALA A 219 -7.99 23.41 -17.79
N ASN A 220 -8.27 24.14 -18.88
CA ASN A 220 -7.28 24.95 -19.58
C ASN A 220 -7.10 26.37 -18.99
N GLY A 221 -7.82 26.71 -17.90
CA GLY A 221 -7.79 28.05 -17.32
C GLY A 221 -8.46 29.11 -18.22
N ASP A 222 -9.25 28.69 -19.19
CA ASP A 222 -9.95 29.50 -20.18
C ASP A 222 -11.34 29.89 -19.66
N THR A 223 -11.42 30.29 -18.38
CA THR A 223 -12.56 31.07 -17.92
C THR A 223 -12.37 32.47 -18.48
N ALA A 224 -13.00 32.75 -19.61
CA ALA A 224 -13.24 34.13 -20.03
C ALA A 224 -13.89 34.85 -18.84
N VAL A 225 -13.12 35.74 -18.22
CA VAL A 225 -13.63 36.73 -17.30
C VAL A 225 -14.64 37.50 -18.14
N GLU A 226 -15.94 37.30 -17.90
CA GLU A 226 -16.93 38.28 -18.31
C GLU A 226 -16.50 39.58 -17.65
N GLU A 227 -15.89 40.46 -18.44
CA GLU A 227 -15.70 41.86 -18.11
C GLU A 227 -17.11 42.40 -17.78
N GLN A 228 -17.44 42.43 -16.50
CA GLN A 228 -18.52 43.27 -16.01
C GLN A 228 -18.12 44.71 -16.34
N ASP A 229 -18.75 45.25 -17.37
CA ASP A 229 -18.60 46.64 -17.76
C ASP A 229 -19.03 47.51 -16.55
N PRO A 230 -18.13 48.27 -15.92
CA PRO A 230 -18.40 48.93 -14.64
C PRO A 230 -19.29 50.18 -14.77
N TYR A 231 -19.98 50.36 -15.90
CA TYR A 231 -20.73 51.58 -16.23
C TYR A 231 -22.24 51.40 -16.44
N ASP A 232 -22.82 50.23 -16.15
CA ASP A 232 -24.28 50.04 -16.29
C ASP A 232 -25.01 50.15 -14.94
N THR A 233 -24.78 51.26 -14.23
CA THR A 233 -25.63 51.65 -13.10
C THR A 233 -25.76 53.17 -13.07
N ASP A 234 -26.63 53.70 -13.93
CA ASP A 234 -27.21 55.02 -13.69
C ASP A 234 -28.26 54.88 -12.57
N PRO A 235 -28.06 55.49 -11.38
CA PRO A 235 -29.14 55.60 -10.42
C PRO A 235 -30.13 56.66 -10.90
N ASP A 236 -31.35 56.24 -11.21
CA ASP A 236 -32.49 57.12 -11.47
C ASP A 236 -32.71 58.07 -10.27
N PRO A 237 -32.52 59.40 -10.42
CA PRO A 237 -32.54 60.33 -9.29
C PRO A 237 -33.95 60.67 -8.78
N LEU A 238 -35.00 59.96 -9.24
CA LEU A 238 -36.40 60.31 -8.93
C LEU A 238 -37.16 59.33 -8.04
N SER A 239 -36.55 58.24 -7.55
CA SER A 239 -37.28 57.29 -6.67
C SER A 239 -37.37 57.72 -5.19
N ALA A 240 -36.83 58.88 -4.81
CA ALA A 240 -36.83 59.34 -3.41
C ALA A 240 -38.10 60.12 -2.97
N TYR A 241 -39.14 60.19 -3.81
CA TYR A 241 -40.41 60.78 -3.44
C TYR A 241 -41.58 59.93 -3.95
N TYR A 242 -41.93 58.87 -3.21
CA TYR A 242 -43.31 58.47 -2.90
C TYR A 242 -43.34 57.43 -1.78
#